data_AF-A0A7J2Y530-F1
#
_entry.id   AF-A0A7J2Y530-F1
#
_cell.length_a   1.000
_cell.length_b   1.000
_cell.length_c   1.000
_cell.angle_alpha   90.00
_cell.angle_beta   90.00
_cell.angle_gamma   90.00
#
_symmetry.space_group_name_H-M   'P 1'
#
loop_
_entity.id
_entity.type
_entity.pdbx_description
1 polymer ?
#
loop_
_entity_poly.entity_id
_entity_poly.type
_entity_poly.pdbx_seq_one_letter_code
_entity_poly.pdbx_strand_id
1 'polypeptide(L)'
;MKERLLFRSDLEGVPLRLILELRPKSARLLAPSYPALRTARLVPLLMYLGYLGLLLAVLSVLLGRGDLISAILGTIAVVAVFGGFVRLYGWRDRANLPILAEEPGRAREITILGVAPRRKVTELRVRIEETEARVTVYGTRNQVEEALQFAGIAASPS
;
A
#
# COMPACT_ATOMS: atom_id res chain seq x y z
N MET A 1 18.57 -4.44 -13.87
CA MET A 1 17.37 -5.24 -14.23
C MET A 1 16.49 -5.34 -13.00
N LYS A 2 15.16 -5.23 -13.12
CA LYS A 2 14.27 -5.49 -11.96
C LYS A 2 14.18 -7.00 -11.76
N GLU A 3 14.52 -7.50 -10.57
CA GLU A 3 14.49 -8.94 -10.27
C GLU A 3 13.10 -9.43 -9.82
N ARG A 4 12.31 -8.53 -9.20
CA ARG A 4 10.95 -8.79 -8.73
C ARG A 4 10.12 -7.51 -8.74
N LEU A 5 8.82 -7.65 -8.98
CA LEU A 5 7.82 -6.58 -8.83
C LEU A 5 6.89 -6.93 -7.67
N LEU A 6 6.63 -5.95 -6.80
CA LEU A 6 5.82 -6.14 -5.61
C LEU A 6 4.61 -5.23 -5.68
N PHE A 7 3.43 -5.81 -5.49
CA PHE A 7 2.18 -5.09 -5.39
C PHE A 7 1.47 -5.43 -4.10
N ARG A 8 0.73 -4.48 -3.55
CA ARG A 8 -0.22 -4.81 -2.48
C ARG A 8 -1.40 -5.55 -3.06
N SER A 9 -1.85 -6.55 -2.33
CA SER A 9 -3.00 -7.33 -2.73
C SER A 9 -3.87 -7.71 -1.54
N ASP A 10 -5.18 -7.79 -1.78
CA ASP A 10 -6.14 -8.33 -0.82
C ASP A 10 -6.81 -9.55 -1.44
N LEU A 11 -6.82 -10.67 -0.71
CA LEU A 11 -7.52 -11.88 -1.13
C LEU A 11 -8.97 -11.82 -0.64
N GLU A 12 -9.92 -12.06 -1.53
CA GLU A 12 -11.33 -12.08 -1.19
C GLU A 12 -11.60 -13.12 -0.07
N GLY A 13 -12.32 -12.70 0.98
CA GLY A 13 -12.63 -13.56 2.14
C GLY A 13 -11.53 -13.64 3.20
N VAL A 14 -10.36 -13.00 3.01
CA VAL A 14 -9.29 -12.98 4.00
C VAL A 14 -9.05 -11.54 4.50
N PRO A 15 -9.17 -11.24 5.81
CA PRO A 15 -8.99 -9.89 6.34
C PRO A 15 -7.52 -9.45 6.39
N LEU A 16 -6.60 -10.28 5.91
CA LEU A 16 -5.16 -10.03 5.93
C LEU A 16 -4.71 -9.44 4.60
N ARG A 17 -4.02 -8.30 4.66
CA ARG A 17 -3.35 -7.72 3.50
C ARG A 17 -2.19 -8.61 3.07
N LEU A 18 -2.16 -8.99 1.80
CA LEU A 18 -1.13 -9.77 1.17
C LEU A 18 -0.27 -8.90 0.25
N ILE A 19 0.84 -9.47 -0.20
CA ILE A 19 1.71 -8.86 -1.19
C ILE A 19 1.79 -9.82 -2.38
N LEU A 20 1.42 -9.32 -3.54
CA LEU A 20 1.64 -10.00 -4.80
C LEU A 20 3.08 -9.76 -5.23
N GLU A 21 3.87 -10.83 -5.25
CA GLU A 21 5.20 -10.86 -5.82
C GLU A 21 5.13 -11.45 -7.23
N LEU A 22 5.62 -10.67 -8.21
CA LEU A 22 5.77 -11.09 -9.59
C LEU A 22 7.27 -11.21 -9.90
N ARG A 23 7.69 -12.43 -10.23
CA ARG A 23 9.02 -12.75 -10.74
C ARG A 23 8.90 -13.24 -12.18
N PRO A 24 10.00 -13.26 -12.95
CA PRO A 24 9.98 -13.92 -14.25
C PRO A 24 9.42 -15.34 -14.13
N LYS A 25 8.36 -15.64 -14.89
CA LYS A 25 7.65 -16.94 -14.97
C LYS A 25 6.95 -17.41 -13.69
N SER A 26 6.87 -16.60 -12.63
CA SER A 26 6.24 -17.01 -11.38
C SER A 26 5.54 -15.87 -10.67
N ALA A 27 4.37 -16.18 -10.09
CA ALA A 27 3.61 -15.27 -9.26
C ALA A 27 3.38 -15.91 -7.88
N ARG A 28 3.56 -15.11 -6.83
CA ARG A 28 3.41 -15.56 -5.45
C ARG A 28 2.60 -14.56 -4.65
N LEU A 29 1.76 -15.06 -3.74
CA LEU A 29 1.16 -14.28 -2.67
C LEU A 29 1.97 -14.47 -1.40
N LEU A 30 2.49 -13.37 -0.89
CA LEU A 30 3.25 -13.31 0.35
C LEU A 30 2.34 -12.77 1.45
N ALA A 31 2.21 -13.53 2.53
CA ALA A 31 1.61 -13.06 3.77
C ALA A 31 2.71 -12.40 4.62
N PRO A 32 2.52 -11.16 5.08
CA PRO A 32 3.50 -10.48 5.92
C PRO A 32 3.67 -11.25 7.25
N SER A 33 4.90 -11.32 7.75
CA SER A 33 5.20 -11.95 9.04
C SER A 33 4.67 -11.13 10.22
N TYR A 34 4.41 -11.78 11.36
CA TYR A 34 3.99 -11.12 12.60
C TYR A 34 4.93 -9.99 13.08
N PRO A 35 6.28 -10.14 13.07
CA PRO A 35 7.18 -9.05 13.44
C PRO A 35 7.08 -7.85 12.48
N ALA A 36 6.96 -8.09 11.18
CA ALA A 36 6.75 -7.07 10.16
C ALA A 36 5.44 -6.28 10.37
N LEU A 37 4.36 -6.96 10.79
CA LEU A 37 3.10 -6.31 11.16
C LEU A 37 3.22 -5.43 12.41
N ARG A 38 4.09 -5.78 13.37
CA ARG A 38 4.32 -4.99 14.58
C ARG A 38 4.95 -3.63 14.27
N THR A 39 5.98 -3.62 13.42
CA THR A 39 6.64 -2.40 12.95
C THR A 39 5.71 -1.54 12.10
N ALA A 40 4.75 -2.16 11.41
CA ALA A 40 3.72 -1.44 10.68
C ALA A 40 2.74 -0.66 11.58
N ARG A 41 2.52 -1.07 12.84
CA ARG A 41 1.55 -0.48 13.79
C ARG A 41 2.04 0.75 14.56
N LEU A 42 3.33 0.86 14.84
CA LEU A 42 3.88 1.99 15.62
C LEU A 42 3.75 3.34 14.89
N VAL A 43 3.76 3.31 13.57
CA VAL A 43 3.77 4.52 12.75
C VAL A 43 2.39 5.18 12.59
N PRO A 44 1.27 4.47 12.37
CA PRO A 44 -0.04 5.10 12.44
C PRO A 44 -0.33 5.70 13.82
N LEU A 45 0.22 5.13 14.90
CA LEU A 45 0.13 5.71 16.24
C LEU A 45 0.86 7.06 16.33
N LEU A 46 2.11 7.13 15.86
CA LEU A 46 2.88 8.38 15.80
C LEU A 46 2.21 9.42 14.88
N MET A 47 1.60 8.98 13.78
CA MET A 47 0.83 9.87 12.90
C MET A 47 -0.45 10.39 13.56
N TYR A 48 -1.17 9.56 14.31
CA TYR A 48 -2.34 9.99 15.07
C TYR A 48 -1.96 11.06 16.10
N LEU A 49 -0.84 10.87 16.80
CA LEU A 49 -0.28 11.87 17.71
C LEU A 49 0.10 13.17 17.00
N GLY A 50 0.72 13.08 15.82
CA GLY A 50 1.03 14.24 14.98
C GLY A 50 -0.22 15.01 14.51
N TYR A 51 -1.26 14.29 14.09
CA TYR A 51 -2.54 14.89 13.70
C TYR A 51 -3.25 15.55 14.88
N LEU A 52 -3.22 14.92 16.07
CA LEU A 52 -3.77 15.50 17.28
C LEU A 52 -3.04 16.79 17.66
N GLY A 53 -1.71 16.82 17.55
CA GLY A 53 -0.91 18.03 17.75
C GLY A 53 -1.26 19.15 16.77
N LEU A 54 -1.47 18.81 15.50
CA LEU A 54 -1.92 19.73 14.45
C LEU A 54 -3.29 20.34 14.77
N LEU A 55 -4.24 19.49 15.15
CA LEU A 55 -5.60 19.88 15.51
C LEU A 55 -5.57 20.85 16.70
N LEU A 56 -4.80 20.53 17.74
CA LEU A 56 -4.63 21.37 18.93
C LEU A 56 -3.98 22.72 18.58
N ALA A 57 -3.01 22.75 17.67
CA ALA A 57 -2.40 24.00 17.20
C ALA A 57 -3.42 24.89 16.48
N VAL A 58 -4.21 24.31 15.57
CA VAL A 58 -5.29 25.02 14.85
C VAL A 58 -6.36 25.51 15.84
N LEU A 59 -6.77 24.67 16.78
CA LEU A 59 -7.73 25.04 17.82
C LEU A 59 -7.21 26.19 18.70
N SER A 60 -5.91 26.19 19.01
CA SER A 60 -5.30 27.25 19.83
C SER A 60 -5.30 28.61 19.11
N VAL A 61 -5.10 28.63 17.79
CA VAL A 61 -5.22 29.84 16.96
C VAL A 61 -6.68 30.31 16.84
N LEU A 62 -7.63 29.38 16.71
CA LEU A 62 -9.07 29.69 16.62
C LEU A 62 -9.66 30.17 17.96
N LEU A 63 -9.18 29.64 19.09
CA LEU A 63 -9.70 29.92 20.43
C LEU A 63 -8.99 31.10 21.13
N GLY A 64 -7.84 31.58 20.63
CA GLY A 64 -7.02 32.57 21.32
C GLY A 64 -6.43 33.66 20.42
N ARG A 65 -6.71 34.92 20.78
CA ARG A 65 -6.10 36.23 20.40
C ARG A 65 -4.72 36.18 19.70
N GLY A 66 -4.68 35.71 18.46
CA GLY A 66 -3.49 35.73 17.62
C GLY A 66 -3.57 36.83 16.57
N ASP A 67 -2.51 37.61 16.44
CA ASP A 67 -2.38 38.61 15.36
C ASP A 67 -2.38 37.91 13.98
N LEU A 68 -2.82 38.58 12.91
CA LEU A 68 -3.06 37.94 11.60
C LEU A 68 -1.83 37.17 11.08
N ILE A 69 -0.64 37.68 11.39
CA ILE A 69 0.67 37.09 11.05
C ILE A 69 0.86 35.72 11.72
N SER A 70 0.45 35.58 12.99
CA SER A 70 0.56 34.32 13.73
C SER A 70 -0.37 33.25 13.17
N ALA A 71 -1.56 33.63 12.69
CA ALA A 71 -2.49 32.72 12.04
C ALA A 71 -1.97 32.23 10.67
N ILE A 72 -1.36 33.12 9.88
CA ILE A 72 -0.76 32.77 8.58
C ILE A 72 0.42 31.82 8.77
N LEU A 73 1.35 32.15 9.69
CA LEU A 73 2.51 31.29 9.99
C LEU A 73 2.07 29.93 10.54
N GLY A 74 1.06 29.91 11.41
CA GLY A 74 0.46 28.67 11.92
C GLY A 74 -0.12 27.81 10.80
N THR A 75 -0.83 28.42 9.84
CA THR A 75 -1.41 27.71 8.69
C THR A 75 -0.33 27.14 7.77
N ILE A 76 0.73 27.91 7.49
CA ILE A 76 1.86 27.43 6.67
C ILE A 76 2.56 26.26 7.35
N ALA A 77 2.80 26.35 8.66
CA ALA A 77 3.38 25.25 9.43
C ALA A 77 2.48 24.00 9.37
N VAL A 78 1.15 24.18 9.50
CA VAL A 78 0.17 23.09 9.40
C VAL A 78 0.22 22.41 8.05
N VAL A 79 0.20 23.19 6.96
CA VAL A 79 0.24 22.68 5.58
C VAL A 79 1.58 22.00 5.28
N ALA A 80 2.70 22.56 5.73
CA ALA A 80 4.03 21.98 5.55
C ALA A 80 4.17 20.65 6.28
N VAL A 81 3.70 20.59 7.53
CA VAL A 81 3.69 19.35 8.33
C VAL A 81 2.77 18.32 7.68
N PHE A 82 1.55 18.70 7.30
CA PHE A 82 0.60 17.79 6.65
C PHE A 82 1.11 17.28 5.29
N GLY A 83 1.64 18.16 4.45
CA GLY A 83 2.25 17.80 3.17
C GLY A 83 3.47 16.90 3.34
N GLY A 84 4.31 17.18 4.34
CA GLY A 84 5.41 16.31 4.75
C GLY A 84 4.92 14.92 5.16
N PHE A 85 3.85 14.85 5.94
CA PHE A 85 3.22 13.58 6.34
C PHE A 85 2.65 12.80 5.16
N VAL A 86 1.94 13.44 4.23
CA VAL A 86 1.41 12.79 3.02
C VAL A 86 2.55 12.24 2.16
N ARG A 87 3.63 13.01 1.98
CA ARG A 87 4.80 12.58 1.22
C ARG A 87 5.53 11.42 1.91
N LEU A 88 5.68 11.49 3.23
CA LEU A 88 6.27 10.42 4.03
C LEU A 88 5.42 9.13 3.97
N TYR A 89 4.08 9.27 3.98
CA TYR A 89 3.16 8.15 3.82
C TYR A 89 3.34 7.46 2.45
N GLY A 90 3.33 8.25 1.36
CA GLY A 90 3.53 7.73 0.01
C GLY A 90 4.91 7.11 -0.21
N TRP A 91 5.96 7.67 0.39
CA TRP A 91 7.31 7.12 0.35
C TRP A 91 7.40 5.80 1.15
N ARG A 92 6.87 5.77 2.37
CA ARG A 92 6.79 4.58 3.22
C ARG A 92 6.02 3.46 2.55
N ASP A 93 4.94 3.77 1.84
CA ASP A 93 4.14 2.77 1.13
C ASP A 93 4.98 1.97 0.13
N ARG A 94 5.91 2.65 -0.56
CA ARG A 94 6.85 2.05 -1.50
C ARG A 94 8.03 1.39 -0.81
N ALA A 95 8.53 1.98 0.29
CA ALA A 95 9.69 1.48 1.02
C ALA A 95 9.39 0.24 1.88
N ASN A 96 8.16 0.09 2.39
CA ASN A 96 7.77 -1.05 3.23
C ASN A 96 7.44 -2.31 2.43
N LEU A 97 7.01 -2.19 1.17
CA LEU A 97 6.69 -3.34 0.33
C LEU A 97 7.85 -4.35 0.22
N PRO A 98 9.10 -3.91 -0.05
CA PRO A 98 10.28 -4.78 -0.02
C PRO A 98 10.50 -5.45 1.34
N ILE A 99 10.43 -4.68 2.44
CA ILE A 99 10.69 -5.16 3.80
C ILE A 99 9.68 -6.25 4.20
N LEU A 100 8.41 -6.07 3.84
CA LEU A 100 7.35 -7.05 4.09
C LEU A 100 7.49 -8.31 3.22
N ALA A 101 8.25 -8.25 2.14
CA ALA A 101 8.47 -9.34 1.19
C ALA A 101 9.79 -10.11 1.43
N GLU A 102 10.73 -9.59 2.21
CA GLU A 102 12.02 -10.24 2.48
C GLU A 102 11.89 -11.46 3.41
N GLU A 103 11.07 -11.36 4.45
CA GLU A 103 10.77 -12.47 5.37
C GLU A 103 9.25 -12.70 5.46
N PRO A 104 8.64 -13.32 4.43
CA PRO A 104 7.21 -13.60 4.44
C PRO A 104 6.90 -14.67 5.48
N GLY A 105 5.86 -14.46 6.29
CA GLY A 105 5.39 -15.48 7.23
C GLY A 105 4.77 -16.68 6.52
N ARG A 106 4.33 -16.50 5.27
CA ARG A 106 3.86 -17.56 4.37
C ARG A 106 4.00 -17.10 2.92
N ALA A 107 4.41 -17.99 2.03
CA ALA A 107 4.39 -17.75 0.59
C ALA A 107 3.53 -18.83 -0.09
N ARG A 108 2.62 -18.41 -0.97
CA ARG A 108 1.79 -19.32 -1.78
C ARG A 108 2.01 -19.03 -3.25
N GLU A 109 2.31 -20.05 -4.04
CA GLU A 109 2.35 -19.91 -5.50
C GLU A 109 0.94 -19.76 -6.04
N ILE A 110 0.80 -18.89 -7.04
CA ILE A 110 -0.48 -18.62 -7.68
C ILE A 110 -0.35 -18.70 -9.19
N THR A 111 -1.40 -19.20 -9.84
CA THR A 111 -1.55 -19.13 -11.28
C THR A 111 -2.56 -18.05 -11.63
N ILE A 112 -2.18 -17.08 -12.45
CA ILE A 112 -3.07 -15.99 -12.85
C ILE A 112 -3.92 -16.47 -14.01
N LEU A 113 -5.24 -16.46 -13.82
CA LEU A 113 -6.23 -16.94 -14.78
C LEU A 113 -6.81 -15.81 -15.62
N GLY A 114 -6.90 -14.59 -15.08
CA GLY A 114 -7.45 -13.45 -15.79
C GLY A 114 -7.33 -12.14 -15.00
N VAL A 115 -7.49 -11.03 -15.71
CA VAL A 115 -7.34 -9.66 -15.18
C VAL A 115 -8.59 -8.87 -15.48
N ALA A 116 -9.25 -8.37 -14.44
CA ALA A 116 -10.44 -7.53 -14.54
C ALA A 116 -10.16 -6.15 -13.93
N PRO A 117 -10.26 -5.05 -14.69
CA PRO A 117 -10.07 -3.71 -14.14
C PRO A 117 -11.29 -3.28 -13.30
N ARG A 118 -11.05 -2.71 -12.11
CA ARG A 118 -12.12 -2.21 -11.22
C ARG A 118 -11.81 -0.81 -10.68
N ARG A 119 -12.25 0.23 -11.40
CA ARG A 119 -12.07 1.66 -11.05
C ARG A 119 -10.64 2.04 -10.64
N LYS A 120 -10.31 1.92 -9.34
CA LYS A 120 -9.02 2.33 -8.73
C LYS A 120 -8.11 1.15 -8.38
N VAL A 121 -8.59 -0.08 -8.59
CA VAL A 121 -7.88 -1.33 -8.30
C VAL A 121 -8.01 -2.27 -9.48
N THR A 122 -7.13 -3.26 -9.55
CA THR A 122 -7.16 -4.29 -10.59
C THR A 122 -7.44 -5.62 -9.91
N GLU A 123 -8.52 -6.30 -10.29
CA GLU A 123 -8.82 -7.63 -9.78
C GLU A 123 -8.12 -8.68 -10.63
N LEU A 124 -7.42 -9.60 -9.98
CA LEU A 124 -6.85 -10.79 -10.59
C LEU A 124 -7.67 -12.00 -10.18
N ARG A 125 -8.10 -12.79 -11.17
CA ARG A 125 -8.55 -14.16 -10.92
C ARG A 125 -7.32 -15.04 -10.84
N VAL A 126 -7.15 -15.73 -9.73
CA VAL A 126 -5.97 -16.55 -9.47
C VAL A 126 -6.39 -17.94 -9.01
N ARG A 127 -5.56 -18.94 -9.28
CA ARG A 127 -5.67 -20.29 -8.72
C ARG A 127 -4.60 -20.47 -7.66
N ILE A 128 -5.01 -20.88 -6.46
CA ILE A 128 -4.16 -21.16 -5.31
C ILE A 128 -4.43 -22.60 -4.92
N GLU A 129 -3.44 -23.49 -5.00
CA GLU A 129 -3.57 -24.88 -4.51
C GLU A 129 -4.89 -25.55 -4.97
N GLU A 130 -5.21 -25.46 -6.26
CA GLU A 130 -6.43 -25.96 -6.92
C GLU A 130 -7.73 -25.16 -6.71
N THR A 131 -7.74 -24.16 -5.82
CA THR A 131 -8.92 -23.31 -5.58
C THR A 131 -8.83 -22.00 -6.37
N GLU A 132 -9.91 -21.62 -7.04
CA GLU A 132 -10.01 -20.29 -7.67
C GLU A 132 -10.39 -19.23 -6.64
N ALA A 133 -9.65 -18.13 -6.65
CA ALA A 133 -9.84 -17.00 -5.77
C ALA A 133 -9.68 -15.67 -6.52
N ARG A 134 -10.21 -14.59 -5.94
CA ARG A 134 -10.04 -13.24 -6.47
C ARG A 134 -9.09 -12.45 -5.59
N VAL A 135 -8.14 -11.81 -6.23
CA VAL A 135 -7.12 -10.99 -5.58
C VAL A 135 -7.26 -9.57 -6.09
N THR A 136 -7.58 -8.64 -5.20
CA THR A 136 -7.60 -7.22 -5.52
C THR A 136 -6.18 -6.68 -5.42
N VAL A 137 -5.64 -6.15 -6.51
CA VAL A 137 -4.30 -5.57 -6.59
C VAL A 137 -4.40 -4.04 -6.63
N TYR A 138 -3.63 -3.38 -5.76
CA TYR A 138 -3.55 -1.94 -5.70
C TYR A 138 -2.52 -1.43 -6.70
N GLY A 139 -2.99 -1.14 -7.92
CA GLY A 139 -2.21 -0.61 -9.02
C GLY A 139 -3.12 -0.23 -10.17
N THR A 140 -2.68 0.69 -11.03
CA THR A 140 -3.42 0.99 -12.27
C THR A 140 -3.36 -0.22 -13.20
N ARG A 141 -4.37 -0.35 -14.08
CA ARG A 141 -4.42 -1.43 -15.08
C ARG A 141 -3.09 -1.55 -15.84
N ASN A 142 -2.57 -0.43 -16.35
CA ASN A 142 -1.33 -0.40 -17.11
C ASN A 142 -0.14 -0.91 -16.29
N GLN A 143 -0.03 -0.52 -15.01
CA GLN A 143 1.06 -0.99 -14.14
C GLN A 143 0.99 -2.51 -13.90
N VAL A 144 -0.23 -3.05 -13.76
CA VAL A 144 -0.43 -4.48 -13.56
C VAL A 144 -0.18 -5.25 -14.87
N GLU A 145 -0.66 -4.76 -16.00
CA GLU A 145 -0.39 -5.37 -17.32
C GLU A 145 1.10 -5.36 -17.66
N GLU A 146 1.81 -4.24 -17.45
CA GLU A 146 3.27 -4.16 -17.61
C GLU A 146 3.99 -5.15 -16.69
N ALA A 147 3.50 -5.33 -15.47
CA ALA A 147 4.10 -6.27 -14.53
C ALA A 147 3.84 -7.74 -14.89
N LEU A 148 2.69 -8.05 -15.48
CA LEU A 148 2.37 -9.38 -16.00
C LEU A 148 3.18 -9.70 -17.25
N GLN A 149 3.35 -8.72 -18.14
CA GLN A 149 4.26 -8.82 -19.29
C GLN A 149 5.71 -9.05 -18.82
N PHE A 150 6.17 -8.32 -17.81
CA PHE A 150 7.47 -8.56 -17.18
C PHE A 150 7.61 -9.98 -16.63
N ALA A 151 6.55 -10.52 -16.02
CA ALA A 151 6.52 -11.89 -15.52
C ALA A 151 6.39 -12.94 -16.64
N GLY A 152 6.16 -12.55 -17.90
CA GLY A 152 5.90 -13.46 -19.01
C GLY A 152 4.57 -14.22 -18.86
N ILE A 153 3.62 -13.66 -18.11
CA ILE A 153 2.32 -14.27 -17.83
C ILE A 153 1.32 -13.70 -18.83
N ALA A 154 0.77 -14.57 -19.68
CA ALA A 154 -0.32 -14.20 -20.58
C ALA A 154 -1.57 -13.94 -19.75
N ALA A 155 -1.91 -12.67 -19.56
CA ALA A 155 -3.22 -12.28 -19.05
C ALA A 155 -4.26 -12.58 -20.13
N SER A 156 -4.96 -13.71 -20.02
CA SER A 156 -6.18 -13.89 -20.83
C SER A 156 -7.18 -12.80 -20.43
N PRO A 157 -7.68 -12.01 -21.40
CA PRO A 157 -8.78 -11.09 -21.11
C PRO A 157 -9.98 -11.91 -20.65
N SER A 158 -10.50 -11.57 -19.46
CA SER A 158 -11.75 -12.13 -18.94
C SER A 158 -12.96 -11.40 -19.49
#